data_AF-A0A6L3FAG8-F1
#
_entry.id   AF-A0A6L3FAG8-F1
#
_cell.length_a   1.000
_cell.length_b   1.000
_cell.length_c   1.000
_cell.angle_alpha   90.00
_cell.angle_beta   90.00
_cell.angle_gamma   90.00
#
_symmetry.space_group_name_H-M   'P 1'
#
loop_
_entity.id
_entity.type
_entity.pdbx_description
1 polymer ?
#
loop_
_entity_poly.entity_id
_entity_poly.type
_entity_poly.pdbx_seq_one_letter_code
_entity_poly.pdbx_strand_id
1 'polypeptide(L)'
;MPPLPLVTSVRAIVLREDTVVVVRDGEDSYHVFPGGRREDGESVLETLERELLEETGWSITNPKFFGFAHFHHLAPKVPDYPYP
;
A
#
# COMPACT_ATOMS: atom_id res chain seq x y z
N MET A 1 -6.74 -11.96 10.26
CA MET A 1 -5.52 -11.23 9.86
C MET A 1 -4.55 -12.24 9.26
N PRO A 2 -3.95 -11.97 8.09
CA PRO A 2 -2.86 -12.78 7.57
C PRO A 2 -1.63 -12.66 8.50
N PRO A 3 -0.75 -13.66 8.53
CA PRO A 3 0.55 -13.54 9.16
C PRO A 3 1.31 -12.31 8.64
N LEU A 4 1.90 -11.53 9.55
CA LEU A 4 2.61 -10.29 9.22
C LEU A 4 3.70 -10.47 8.15
N PRO A 5 4.46 -11.58 8.08
CA PRO A 5 5.44 -11.81 7.00
C PRO A 5 4.83 -11.91 5.59
N LEU A 6 3.52 -12.17 5.48
CA LEU A 6 2.80 -12.21 4.20
C LEU A 6 2.21 -10.86 3.79
N VAL A 7 2.27 -9.85 4.66
CA VAL A 7 1.80 -8.49 4.37
C VAL A 7 2.96 -7.68 3.81
N THR A 8 3.06 -7.64 2.49
CA THR A 8 4.16 -7.00 1.76
C THR A 8 3.94 -5.53 1.45
N SER A 9 2.69 -5.06 1.47
CA SER A 9 2.34 -3.68 1.11
C SER A 9 1.08 -3.23 1.83
N VAL A 10 0.93 -1.91 1.94
CA VAL A 10 -0.25 -1.25 2.50
C VAL A 10 -0.74 -0.17 1.54
N ARG A 11 -2.04 0.13 1.60
CA ARG A 11 -2.69 1.18 0.78
C ARG A 11 -3.66 1.98 1.64
N ALA A 12 -3.70 3.29 1.44
CA ALA A 12 -4.63 4.19 2.10
C ALA A 12 -5.80 4.52 1.16
N ILE A 13 -7.03 4.34 1.64
CA ILE A 13 -8.22 4.91 1.00
C ILE A 13 -8.53 6.22 1.73
N VAL A 14 -8.09 7.34 1.16
CA VAL A 14 -8.31 8.67 1.75
C VAL A 14 -9.48 9.33 1.05
N LEU A 15 -10.58 9.52 1.78
CA LEU A 15 -11.76 10.23 1.30
C LEU A 15 -11.67 11.71 1.66
N ARG A 16 -11.98 12.57 0.70
CA ARG A 16 -12.13 14.01 0.91
C ARG A 16 -13.41 14.47 0.20
N GLU A 17 -14.44 14.77 0.99
CA GLU A 17 -15.79 15.05 0.47
C GLU A 17 -16.24 13.88 -0.44
N ASP A 18 -16.61 14.17 -1.68
CA ASP A 18 -17.05 13.18 -2.67
C ASP A 18 -15.90 12.63 -3.54
N THR A 19 -14.65 12.86 -3.11
CA THR A 19 -13.46 12.46 -3.86
C THR A 19 -12.59 11.48 -3.10
N VAL A 20 -11.78 10.72 -3.84
CA VAL A 20 -10.76 9.82 -3.29
C VAL A 20 -9.39 10.24 -3.79
N VAL A 21 -8.41 10.24 -2.88
CA VAL A 21 -7.02 10.57 -3.22
C VAL A 21 -6.39 9.38 -3.93
N VAL A 22 -5.69 9.68 -5.02
CA VAL A 22 -4.92 8.73 -5.82
C VAL A 22 -3.60 9.35 -6.21
N VAL A 23 -2.59 8.51 -6.39
CA VAL A 23 -1.28 8.88 -6.93
C VAL A 23 -1.17 8.34 -8.36
N ARG A 24 -0.40 9.04 -9.20
CA ARG A 24 -0.15 8.60 -10.57
C ARG A 24 1.13 7.78 -10.61
N ASP A 25 1.01 6.52 -10.98
CA ASP A 25 2.15 5.62 -11.13
C ASP A 25 2.58 5.53 -12.61
N GLY A 26 3.83 5.94 -12.88
CA GLY A 26 4.44 5.94 -14.20
C GLY A 26 3.92 6.97 -15.21
N GLU A 27 4.52 7.00 -16.41
CA GLU A 27 4.08 7.84 -17.54
C GLU A 27 2.70 7.42 -18.07
N ASP A 28 2.35 6.14 -17.94
CA ASP A 28 1.09 5.55 -18.43
C ASP A 28 -0.15 5.89 -17.59
N SER A 29 -0.04 6.79 -16.59
CA SER A 29 -1.18 7.47 -15.95
C SER A 29 -2.18 6.56 -15.21
N TYR A 30 -1.71 5.47 -14.59
CA TYR A 30 -2.57 4.69 -13.69
C TYR A 30 -2.79 5.46 -12.39
N HIS A 31 -4.05 5.59 -11.99
CA HIS A 31 -4.42 6.13 -10.68
C HIS A 31 -4.51 4.98 -9.69
N VAL A 32 -3.61 4.98 -8.71
CA VAL A 32 -3.56 3.97 -7.64
C VAL A 32 -3.79 4.64 -6.30
N PHE A 33 -4.28 3.89 -5.32
CA PHE A 33 -4.32 4.39 -3.95
C PHE A 33 -2.90 4.64 -3.45
N PRO A 34 -2.67 5.72 -2.68
CA PRO A 34 -1.37 5.97 -2.07
C PRO A 34 -0.98 4.84 -1.11
N GLY A 35 0.31 4.64 -0.96
CA GLY A 35 0.90 3.60 -0.13
C GLY A 35 1.89 2.75 -0.91
N GLY A 36 2.71 2.00 -0.17
CA GLY A 36 3.81 1.25 -0.78
C GLY A 36 4.15 0.00 0.00
N ARG A 37 5.42 -0.37 -0.10
CA ARG A 37 5.95 -1.61 0.44
C ARG A 37 6.31 -1.41 1.90
N ARG A 38 6.13 -2.47 2.68
CA ARG A 38 6.67 -2.51 4.03
C ARG A 38 8.19 -2.63 3.98
N GLU A 39 8.86 -1.83 4.80
CA GLU A 39 10.29 -1.98 5.06
C GLU A 39 10.53 -2.85 6.29
N ASP A 40 11.77 -3.33 6.44
CA ASP A 40 12.16 -4.18 7.55
C ASP A 40 12.04 -3.44 8.88
N GLY A 41 11.31 -4.05 9.83
CA GLY A 41 11.06 -3.47 11.14
C GLY A 41 9.82 -2.59 11.23
N GLU A 42 9.20 -2.23 10.10
CA GLU A 42 7.96 -1.43 10.12
C GLU A 42 6.73 -2.26 10.46
N SER A 43 5.89 -1.68 11.33
CA SER A 43 4.48 -2.05 11.45
C SER A 43 3.69 -1.60 10.22
N VAL A 44 2.51 -2.19 10.01
CA VAL A 44 1.62 -1.82 8.90
C VAL A 44 1.21 -0.33 8.97
N LEU A 45 1.09 0.21 10.18
CA LEU A 45 0.69 1.60 10.38
C LEU A 45 1.84 2.57 10.09
N GLU A 46 3.06 2.27 10.55
CA GLU A 46 4.24 3.08 10.26
C GLU A 46 4.49 3.18 8.75
N THR A 47 4.40 2.06 8.03
CA THR A 47 4.49 2.06 6.56
C THR A 47 3.40 2.91 5.92
N LEU A 48 2.15 2.82 6.40
CA LEU A 48 1.04 3.60 5.86
C LEU A 48 1.28 5.11 6.03
N GLU A 49 1.74 5.52 7.21
CA GLU A 49 2.02 6.91 7.54
C GLU A 49 3.21 7.46 6.75
N ARG A 50 4.31 6.70 6.64
CA ARG A 50 5.49 7.07 5.84
C ARG A 50 5.13 7.24 4.37
N GLU A 51 4.55 6.22 3.75
CA GLU A 51 4.25 6.22 2.32
C GLU A 51 3.27 7.34 1.95
N LEU A 52 2.23 7.55 2.76
CA LEU A 52 1.27 8.62 2.50
C LEU A 52 1.92 10.01 2.60
N LEU A 53 2.82 10.20 3.57
CA LEU A 53 3.56 11.44 3.71
C LEU A 53 4.52 11.65 2.52
N GLU A 54 5.23 10.62 2.09
CA GLU A 54 6.18 10.68 0.98
C GLU A 54 5.49 10.97 -0.36
N GLU A 55 4.38 10.29 -0.65
CA GLU A 55 3.71 10.39 -1.95
C GLU A 55 2.78 11.60 -2.07
N THR A 56 2.17 12.06 -0.97
CA THR A 56 1.16 13.13 -1.03
C THR A 56 1.47 14.34 -0.15
N GLY A 57 2.48 14.26 0.72
CA GLY A 57 2.78 15.29 1.71
C GLY A 57 1.74 15.41 2.83
N TRP A 58 0.84 14.43 2.97
CA TRP A 58 -0.26 14.50 3.95
C TRP A 58 -0.01 13.56 5.12
N SER A 59 -0.54 13.93 6.28
CA SER A 59 -0.62 13.07 7.46
C SER A 59 -2.07 12.73 7.74
N ILE A 60 -2.30 11.53 8.27
CA ILE A 60 -3.63 11.05 8.66
C ILE A 60 -3.70 10.86 10.17
N THR A 61 -4.90 10.93 10.72
CA THR A 61 -5.16 10.61 12.12
C THR A 61 -6.21 9.52 12.20
N ASN A 62 -5.98 8.55 13.10
CA ASN A 62 -6.91 7.46 13.40
C ASN A 62 -7.39 6.66 12.15
N PRO A 63 -6.48 6.10 11.34
CA PRO A 63 -6.88 5.25 10.21
C PRO A 63 -7.67 4.04 10.69
N LYS A 64 -8.71 3.70 9.93
CA LYS A 64 -9.52 2.51 10.18
C LYS A 64 -9.10 1.39 9.24
N PHE A 65 -8.86 0.21 9.81
CA PHE A 65 -8.63 -0.98 9.02
C PHE A 65 -9.85 -1.28 8.13
N PHE A 66 -9.60 -1.48 6.83
CA PHE A 66 -10.64 -1.76 5.85
C PHE A 66 -10.68 -3.24 5.44
N GLY A 67 -9.53 -3.82 5.10
CA GLY A 67 -9.46 -5.19 4.61
C GLY A 67 -8.07 -5.61 4.12
N PHE A 68 -7.99 -6.83 3.58
CA PHE A 68 -6.80 -7.37 2.91
C PHE A 68 -7.13 -7.67 1.45
N ALA A 69 -6.18 -7.39 0.56
CA ALA A 69 -6.19 -7.88 -0.81
C ALA A 69 -5.09 -8.93 -0.96
N HIS A 70 -5.42 -10.09 -1.51
CA HIS A 70 -4.47 -11.18 -1.75
C HIS A 70 -4.30 -11.37 -3.25
N PHE A 71 -3.09 -11.17 -3.73
CA PHE A 71 -2.73 -11.34 -5.13
C PHE A 71 -2.10 -12.70 -5.33
N HIS A 72 -2.64 -13.47 -6.27
CA HIS A 72 -2.11 -14.78 -6.64
C HIS A 72 -1.42 -14.70 -8.00
N HIS A 73 -0.17 -15.15 -8.05
CA HIS A 73 0.53 -15.34 -9.32
C HIS A 73 -0.04 -16.58 -10.02
N LEU A 74 -0.66 -16.36 -11.18
CA LEU A 74 -1.19 -17.45 -12.02
C LEU A 74 -0.10 -18.06 -12.92
N ALA A 75 0.97 -17.31 -13.16
CA ALA A 75 2.16 -17.76 -13.87
C ALA A 75 3.29 -18.14 -12.90
N PRO A 76 4.25 -19.00 -13.30
CA PRO A 76 5.42 -19.30 -12.48
C PRO A 76 6.16 -18.02 -12.06
N LYS A 77 6.58 -17.96 -10.79
CA LYS A 77 7.48 -16.91 -10.31
C LYS A 77 8.81 -17.03 -11.04
N VAL A 78 9.39 -15.89 -11.42
CA VAL A 78 10.77 -15.84 -11.91
C VAL A 78 11.75 -16.28 -10.81
N PRO A 79 12.96 -16.77 -11.15
CA PRO A 79 14.00 -17.01 -10.16
C PRO A 79 14.23 -15.76 -9.29
N ASP A 80 14.49 -15.97 -8.00
CA ASP A 80 14.77 -14.92 -7.01
C ASP A 80 13.64 -13.90 -6.79
N TYR A 81 12.38 -14.32 -6.92
CA TYR A 81 11.23 -13.46 -6.64
C TYR A 81 11.23 -12.99 -5.16
N PRO A 82 11.28 -11.68 -4.88
CA PRO A 82 11.58 -11.17 -3.54
C PRO A 82 10.40 -11.22 -2.56
N TYR A 83 9.25 -11.77 -2.97
CA TYR A 83 8.03 -11.76 -2.18
C TYR A 83 7.44 -13.17 -1.98
N PRO A 84 6.79 -13.43 -0.84
CA PRO A 84 6.18 -14.72 -0.50
C PRO A 84 5.15 -15.20 -1.52
#